data_AF-A0A957AF48-F1
#
_entry.id   AF-A0A957AF48-F1
#
_cell.length_a   1.000
_cell.length_b   1.000
_cell.length_c   1.000
_cell.angle_alpha   90.00
_cell.angle_beta   90.00
_cell.angle_gamma   90.00
#
_symmetry.space_group_name_H-M   'P 1'
#
loop_
_entity.id
_entity.type
_entity.pdbx_description
1 polymer ?
#
loop_
_entity_poly.entity_id
_entity_poly.type
_entity_poly.pdbx_seq_one_letter_code
_entity_poly.pdbx_strand_id
1 'polypeptide(L)'
;FGHMLEAFTYGAPPHGGIAPGIDRTVALFARERDIREVIAFPKTKTASDLLMGAPAAVTTDQLREVHVELDPVAKEHLAKQAEGGEEEAEA
;
A
#
# COMPACT_ATOMS: atom_id res chain seq x y z
N PHE A 1 20.88 7.65 9.15
CA PHE A 1 20.75 9.12 9.16
C PHE A 1 22.06 9.88 8.87
N GLY A 2 23.19 9.25 8.54
CA GLY A 2 24.48 9.94 8.35
C GLY A 2 24.47 11.04 7.28
N HIS A 3 23.93 10.75 6.09
CA HIS A 3 23.76 11.75 5.02
C HIS A 3 22.95 12.98 5.46
N MET A 4 21.94 12.78 6.30
CA MET A 4 21.07 13.85 6.79
C MET A 4 21.81 14.72 7.80
N LEU A 5 22.59 14.12 8.70
CA LEU A 5 23.42 14.85 9.66
C LEU A 5 24.52 15.63 8.95
N GLU A 6 25.16 15.05 7.94
CA GLU A 6 26.14 15.73 7.09
C GLU A 6 25.52 16.93 6.37
N ALA A 7 24.32 16.77 5.81
CA ALA A 7 23.59 17.87 5.18
C ALA A 7 23.34 19.05 6.15
N PHE A 8 23.10 18.78 7.44
CA PHE A 8 22.94 19.84 8.44
C PHE A 8 24.23 20.62 8.72
N THR A 9 25.40 20.00 8.53
CA THR A 9 26.71 20.68 8.72
C THR A 9 27.00 21.74 7.66
N TYR A 10 26.35 21.66 6.49
CA TYR A 10 26.45 22.68 5.44
C TYR A 10 25.59 23.92 5.71
N GLY A 11 25.01 24.05 6.91
CA GLY A 11 24.24 25.23 7.31
C GLY A 11 22.77 25.16 6.95
N ALA A 12 22.13 24.02 7.18
CA ALA A 12 20.67 23.90 7.04
C ALA A 12 19.96 24.94 7.95
N PRO A 13 18.98 25.71 7.44
CA PRO A 13 18.30 26.73 8.23
C PRO A 13 17.38 26.11 9.30
N PRO A 14 16.90 26.89 10.28
CA PRO A 14 15.79 26.47 11.13
C PRO A 14 14.57 26.14 10.25
N HIS A 15 14.10 24.91 10.29
CA HIS A 15 12.99 24.43 9.47
C HIS A 15 11.99 23.63 10.29
N GLY A 16 10.74 23.65 9.85
CA GLY A 16 9.64 22.90 10.44
C GLY A 16 8.55 22.69 9.39
N GLY A 17 7.76 21.63 9.52
CA GLY A 17 6.71 21.29 8.57
C GLY A 17 5.55 20.55 9.23
N ILE A 18 4.44 20.45 8.50
CA ILE A 18 3.25 19.70 8.90
C ILE A 18 2.70 18.96 7.68
N ALA A 19 2.15 17.76 7.90
CA ALA A 19 1.55 16.94 6.86
C ALA A 19 0.11 16.54 7.27
N PRO A 20 -0.92 17.27 6.80
CA PRO A 20 -2.31 16.86 7.04
C PRO A 20 -2.66 15.62 6.19
N GLY A 21 -3.42 14.69 6.76
CA GLY A 21 -3.92 13.53 6.03
C GLY A 21 -5.05 13.92 5.08
N ILE A 22 -4.74 14.04 3.78
CA ILE A 22 -5.66 14.54 2.75
C ILE A 22 -6.99 13.79 2.72
N ASP A 23 -6.96 12.45 2.78
CA ASP A 23 -8.16 11.61 2.69
C ASP A 23 -9.10 11.90 3.87
N ARG A 24 -8.54 12.06 5.07
CA ARG A 24 -9.33 12.39 6.26
C ARG A 24 -9.83 13.83 6.22
N THR A 25 -9.02 14.77 5.77
CA THR A 25 -9.44 16.16 5.60
C THR A 25 -10.62 16.27 4.63
N VAL A 26 -10.55 15.59 3.49
CA VAL A 26 -11.62 15.58 2.49
C VAL A 26 -12.87 14.87 3.02
N ALA A 27 -12.73 13.70 3.66
CA ALA A 27 -13.85 12.98 4.28
C ALA A 27 -14.60 13.85 5.30
N LEU A 28 -13.87 14.60 6.13
CA LEU A 28 -14.49 15.53 7.09
C LEU A 28 -15.28 16.64 6.40
N PHE A 29 -14.76 17.23 5.31
CA PHE A 29 -15.48 18.25 4.54
C PHE A 29 -16.67 17.69 3.77
N ALA A 30 -16.57 16.46 3.26
CA ALA A 30 -17.64 15.74 2.60
C ALA A 30 -18.68 15.16 3.58
N ARG A 31 -18.41 15.22 4.90
CA ARG A 31 -19.20 14.57 5.97
C ARG A 31 -19.27 13.05 5.86
N GLU A 32 -18.25 12.44 5.28
CA GLU A 32 -18.10 11.00 5.15
C GLU A 32 -17.45 10.39 6.39
N ARG A 33 -17.94 9.22 6.80
CA ARG A 33 -17.43 8.48 7.98
C ARG A 33 -16.29 7.53 7.65
N ASP A 34 -16.15 7.16 6.39
CA ASP A 34 -15.12 6.27 5.88
C ASP A 34 -14.32 6.99 4.79
N ILE A 35 -12.99 6.87 4.84
CA ILE A 35 -12.10 7.47 3.83
C ILE A 35 -12.27 6.80 2.46
N ARG A 36 -12.82 5.58 2.42
CA ARG A 36 -13.06 4.87 1.16
C ARG A 36 -14.08 5.57 0.26
N GLU A 37 -14.96 6.40 0.82
CA GLU A 37 -15.93 7.20 0.07
C GLU A 37 -15.29 8.40 -0.68
N VAL A 38 -14.04 8.76 -0.35
CA VAL A 38 -13.32 9.89 -0.96
C VAL A 38 -12.07 9.43 -1.74
N ILE A 39 -11.88 8.12 -1.89
CA ILE A 39 -10.79 7.51 -2.66
C ILE A 39 -11.43 6.82 -3.87
N ALA A 40 -10.97 7.15 -5.08
CA ALA A 40 -11.59 6.62 -6.31
C ALA A 40 -11.53 5.08 -6.41
N PHE A 41 -10.44 4.47 -5.96
CA PHE A 41 -10.23 3.01 -5.97
C PHE A 41 -9.72 2.55 -4.60
N PRO A 42 -10.61 2.42 -3.60
CA PRO A 42 -10.21 2.04 -2.26
C PRO A 42 -9.83 0.57 -2.21
N LYS A 43 -8.89 0.22 -1.30
CA LYS A 43 -8.59 -1.18 -0.99
C LYS A 43 -9.50 -1.71 0.10
N THR A 44 -9.65 -3.02 0.18
CA THR A 44 -10.33 -3.73 1.27
C THR A 44 -9.49 -3.67 2.57
N LYS A 45 -10.07 -4.16 3.67
CA LYS A 45 -9.34 -4.28 4.96
C LYS A 45 -8.14 -5.23 4.89
N THR A 46 -8.14 -6.16 3.94
CA THR A 46 -7.03 -7.08 3.66
C THR A 46 -6.03 -6.50 2.63
N ALA A 47 -6.15 -5.21 2.29
CA ALA A 47 -5.33 -4.50 1.31
C ALA A 47 -5.49 -4.98 -0.15
N SER A 48 -6.61 -5.61 -0.49
CA SER A 48 -6.93 -6.06 -1.85
C SER A 48 -7.66 -5.00 -2.66
N ASP A 49 -7.45 -5.00 -3.96
CA ASP A 49 -8.25 -4.28 -4.96
C ASP A 49 -9.12 -5.28 -5.71
N LEU A 50 -10.42 -5.24 -5.46
CA LEU A 50 -11.36 -6.17 -6.08
C LEU A 50 -11.63 -5.84 -7.55
N LEU A 51 -11.50 -4.58 -7.95
CA LEU A 51 -11.74 -4.15 -9.32
C LEU A 51 -10.62 -4.65 -10.25
N MET A 52 -9.39 -4.57 -9.78
CA MET A 52 -8.19 -4.93 -10.56
C MET A 52 -7.66 -6.33 -10.25
N GLY A 53 -8.24 -7.04 -9.28
CA GLY A 53 -7.76 -8.35 -8.84
C GLY A 53 -6.34 -8.29 -8.28
N ALA A 54 -6.04 -7.28 -7.47
CA ALA A 54 -4.71 -7.07 -6.88
C ALA A 54 -4.71 -7.33 -5.36
N PRO A 55 -3.60 -7.78 -4.75
CA PRO A 55 -2.34 -8.17 -5.38
C PRO A 55 -2.47 -9.43 -6.25
N ALA A 56 -1.54 -9.62 -7.20
CA ALA A 56 -1.50 -10.77 -8.09
C ALA A 56 -0.14 -11.47 -8.02
N ALA A 57 -0.12 -12.76 -8.37
CA ALA A 57 1.11 -13.54 -8.40
C ALA A 57 2.08 -13.00 -9.47
N VAL A 58 3.37 -13.02 -9.14
CA VAL A 58 4.47 -12.70 -10.06
C VAL A 58 5.25 -13.96 -10.42
N THR A 59 5.88 -13.96 -11.59
CA THR A 59 6.68 -15.10 -12.04
C THR A 59 7.99 -15.20 -11.27
N THR A 60 8.57 -16.41 -11.23
CA THR A 60 9.90 -16.62 -10.63
C THR A 60 10.99 -15.85 -11.40
N ASP A 61 10.81 -15.62 -12.70
CA ASP A 61 11.77 -14.87 -13.51
C ASP A 61 11.83 -13.40 -13.07
N GLN A 62 10.67 -12.76 -12.89
CA GLN A 62 10.57 -11.39 -12.37
C GLN A 62 11.17 -11.24 -10.98
N LEU A 63 10.99 -12.24 -10.11
CA LEU A 63 11.58 -12.23 -8.77
C LEU A 63 13.10 -12.35 -8.82
N ARG A 64 13.63 -13.21 -9.69
CA ARG A 64 15.08 -13.38 -9.92
C ARG A 64 15.73 -12.11 -10.48
N GLU A 65 15.04 -11.40 -11.37
CA GLU A 65 15.51 -10.12 -11.94
C GLU A 65 15.78 -9.06 -10.87
N VAL A 66 14.99 -9.03 -9.79
CA VAL A 66 15.16 -8.08 -8.67
C VAL A 66 15.90 -8.68 -7.47
N HIS A 67 16.46 -9.88 -7.62
CA HIS A 67 17.18 -10.62 -6.57
C HIS A 67 16.37 -10.83 -5.28
N VAL A 68 15.06 -11.08 -5.42
CA VAL A 68 14.15 -11.37 -4.31
C VAL A 68 13.69 -12.82 -4.36
N GLU A 69 13.54 -13.44 -3.20
CA GLU A 69 12.86 -14.72 -3.04
C GLU A 69 11.68 -14.56 -2.08
N LEU A 70 10.58 -15.25 -2.37
CA LEU A 70 9.43 -15.29 -1.48
C LEU A 70 9.70 -16.25 -0.32
N ASP A 71 9.48 -15.77 0.90
CA ASP A 71 9.45 -16.59 2.11
C ASP A 71 8.35 -17.68 2.00
N PRO A 72 8.53 -18.89 2.55
CA PRO A 72 7.51 -19.94 2.53
C PRO A 72 6.14 -19.49 3.05
N VAL A 73 6.08 -18.64 4.07
CA VAL A 73 4.82 -18.09 4.60
C VAL A 73 4.16 -17.15 3.59
N ALA A 74 4.96 -16.32 2.90
CA ALA A 74 4.46 -15.44 1.86
C ALA A 74 3.90 -16.23 0.67
N LYS A 75 4.55 -17.33 0.28
CA LYS A 75 4.06 -18.24 -0.78
C LYS A 75 2.71 -18.87 -0.40
N GLU A 76 2.57 -19.34 0.84
CA GLU A 76 1.32 -19.93 1.33
C GLU A 76 0.19 -18.89 1.38
N HIS A 77 0.47 -17.67 1.84
CA HIS A 77 -0.52 -16.60 1.90
C HIS A 77 -1.03 -16.22 0.50
N LEU A 78 -0.13 -16.08 -0.47
CA LEU A 78 -0.49 -15.77 -1.86
C LEU A 78 -1.28 -16.90 -2.52
N ALA A 79 -0.97 -18.16 -2.23
CA ALA A 79 -1.73 -19.30 -2.71
C ALA A 79 -3.19 -19.29 -2.19
N LYS A 80 -3.38 -19.07 -0.88
CA LYS A 80 -4.72 -18.98 -0.27
C LYS A 80 -5.54 -17.78 -0.77
N GLN A 81 -4.88 -16.66 -1.05
CA GLN A 81 -5.55 -15.47 -1.59
C GLN A 81 -6.03 -15.66 -3.04
N ALA A 82 -5.33 -16.49 -3.84
CA ALA A 82 -5.78 -16.83 -5.19
C ALA A 82 -7.01 -17.75 -5.17
N GLU A 83 -7.13 -18.62 -4.17
CA GLU A 83 -8.26 -19.56 -4.02
C GLU A 83 -9.53 -18.88 -3.45
N GLY A 84 -9.39 -17.91 -2.53
CA GLY A 84 -10.54 -17.24 -1.90
C GLY A 84 -11.25 -16.18 -2.76
N GLY A 85 -10.68 -15.79 -3.90
CA GLY A 85 -11.28 -14.81 -4.82
C GLY A 85 -12.41 -15.37 -5.69
N GLU A 86 -12.51 -16.70 -5.82
CA GLU A 86 -13.53 -17.35 -6.65
C GLU A 86 -14.89 -17.48 -5.93
N GLU A 87 -14.92 -17.54 -4.60
CA GLU A 87 -16.17 -17.72 -3.81
C GLU A 87 -17.00 -16.43 -3.63
N GLU A 88 -16.40 -15.24 -3.62
CA GLU A 88 -17.14 -13.96 -3.47
C GLU A 88 -17.69 -13.40 -4.79
N ALA A 89 -17.25 -13.93 -5.94
CA ALA A 89 -17.74 -13.49 -7.26
C ALA A 89 -19.09 -14.12 -7.67
N GLU A 90 -19.59 -15.09 -6.90
CA GLU A 90 -20.82 -15.85 -7.20
C GLU A 90 -22.00 -15.53 -6.25
N ALA A 91 -21.89 -14.51 -5.38
CA ALA A 91 -22.91 -14.11 -4.40
C ALA A 91 -23.56 -12.75 -4.67
#